data_AF-A0A7W0G8K5-F1
#
_entry.id   AF-A0A7W0G8K5-F1
#
_cell.length_a   1.000
_cell.length_b   1.000
_cell.length_c   1.000
_cell.angle_alpha   90.00
_cell.angle_beta   90.00
_cell.angle_gamma   90.00
#
_symmetry.space_group_name_H-M   'P 1'
#
loop_
_entity.id
_entity.type
_entity.pdbx_description
1 polymer ?
#
loop_
_entity_poly.entity_id
_entity_poly.type
_entity_poly.pdbx_seq_one_letter_code
_entity_poly.pdbx_strand_id
1 'polypeptide(L)'
;MIWLLLPLGTSRGLLPVGLSLVVLAVVCRLAELDVLFNLAKLLALTALGFWFLSYFETVAWAVLIAAIIPWVDALSVWRGPTEYVVSEQRGLLEDVSIGFRIPGEPTSASATLGPPDVLFFALFLAAADRFGLRVAWTWLAMTGLLGATLVLAATTDVAGLPALPAVAFGFLLPNADLLWRALRRRGRAPVRIYGRTDAAMFDLDADVLERTAGRIVLLTRERPPRNATVAFESERGRLTLADAEPLPVRVYDLPNGLVIAPYDESPAFVYDVHPEQLAADDAKVERLKRERS
;
A
#
# COMPACT_ATOMS: atom_id res chain seq x y z
N MET A 1 -12.91 -12.31 -4.26
CA MET A 1 -11.76 -13.18 -3.99
C MET A 1 -10.54 -12.39 -3.51
N ILE A 2 -10.06 -11.39 -4.27
CA ILE A 2 -8.88 -10.58 -3.90
C ILE A 2 -8.98 -9.95 -2.50
N TRP A 3 -10.15 -9.45 -2.11
CA TRP A 3 -10.38 -8.91 -0.76
C TRP A 3 -10.09 -9.93 0.36
N LEU A 4 -10.43 -11.21 0.16
CA LEU A 4 -10.18 -12.27 1.15
C LEU A 4 -8.69 -12.60 1.30
N LEU A 5 -7.88 -12.28 0.29
CA LEU A 5 -6.45 -12.57 0.28
C LEU A 5 -5.61 -11.44 0.89
N LEU A 6 -6.20 -10.29 1.23
CA LEU A 6 -5.47 -9.14 1.81
C LEU A 6 -4.58 -9.50 3.02
N PRO A 7 -5.00 -10.36 3.97
CA PRO A 7 -4.13 -10.73 5.10
C PRO A 7 -2.79 -11.35 4.68
N LEU A 8 -2.72 -11.95 3.49
CA LEU A 8 -1.49 -12.54 2.95
C LEU A 8 -0.55 -11.50 2.33
N GLY A 9 -1.03 -10.28 2.07
CA GLY A 9 -0.29 -9.19 1.42
C GLY A 9 0.94 -8.69 2.17
N THR A 10 1.07 -8.99 3.47
CA THR A 10 2.22 -8.62 4.30
C THR A 10 3.32 -9.70 4.36
N SER A 11 3.08 -10.87 3.75
CA SER A 11 4.01 -11.99 3.80
C SER A 11 5.24 -11.78 2.89
N ARG A 12 6.44 -12.12 3.39
CA ARG A 12 7.72 -11.95 2.66
C ARG A 12 7.89 -12.92 1.47
N GLY A 13 7.03 -13.94 1.36
CA GLY A 13 7.11 -15.01 0.36
C GLY A 13 6.22 -14.83 -0.88
N LEU A 14 5.66 -13.63 -1.12
CA LEU A 14 4.70 -13.43 -2.20
C LEU A 14 5.25 -13.69 -3.61
N LEU A 15 6.52 -13.36 -3.87
CA LEU A 15 7.16 -13.59 -5.16
C LEU A 15 7.34 -15.09 -5.47
N PRO A 16 7.96 -15.92 -4.62
CA PRO A 16 8.07 -17.34 -4.90
C PRO A 16 6.70 -18.04 -4.96
N VAL A 17 5.71 -17.59 -4.17
CA VAL A 17 4.33 -18.09 -4.28
C VAL A 17 3.71 -17.71 -5.63
N GLY A 18 3.83 -16.44 -6.04
CA GLY A 18 3.35 -15.97 -7.34
C GLY A 18 3.98 -16.73 -8.51
N LEU A 19 5.30 -16.94 -8.48
CA LEU A 19 6.00 -17.73 -9.50
C LEU A 19 5.55 -19.19 -9.51
N SER A 20 5.37 -19.80 -8.34
CA SER A 20 4.86 -21.17 -8.22
C SER A 20 3.44 -21.30 -8.81
N LEU A 21 2.60 -20.29 -8.62
CA LEU A 21 1.26 -20.23 -9.21
C LEU A 21 1.29 -20.04 -10.73
N VAL A 22 2.26 -19.28 -11.26
CA VAL A 22 2.49 -19.19 -12.72
C VAL A 22 2.86 -20.56 -13.28
N VAL A 23 3.81 -21.25 -12.65
CA VAL A 23 4.20 -22.62 -13.05
C VAL A 23 3.01 -23.56 -12.98
N LEU A 24 2.22 -23.51 -11.90
CA LEU A 24 0.99 -24.29 -11.75
C LEU A 24 -0.01 -23.98 -12.86
N ALA A 25 -0.17 -22.72 -13.26
CA ALA A 25 -1.04 -22.35 -14.37
C ALA A 25 -0.56 -22.99 -15.68
N VAL A 26 0.75 -22.96 -15.97
CA VAL A 26 1.31 -23.64 -17.15
C VAL A 26 1.02 -25.13 -17.12
N VAL A 27 1.20 -25.80 -15.97
CA VAL A 27 0.90 -27.22 -15.81
C VAL A 27 -0.59 -27.51 -16.02
N CYS A 28 -1.48 -26.73 -15.40
CA CYS A 28 -2.93 -26.88 -15.58
C CYS A 28 -3.36 -26.70 -17.04
N ARG A 29 -2.72 -25.77 -17.75
CA ARG A 29 -2.97 -25.57 -19.18
C ARG A 29 -2.53 -26.77 -20.02
N LEU A 30 -1.34 -27.30 -19.76
CA LEU A 30 -0.86 -28.51 -20.44
C LEU A 30 -1.71 -29.74 -20.15
N ALA A 31 -2.39 -29.76 -19.00
CA ALA A 31 -3.33 -30.80 -18.59
C ALA A 31 -4.78 -30.54 -19.05
N GLU A 32 -5.04 -29.50 -19.86
CA GLU A 32 -6.38 -29.10 -20.33
C GLU A 32 -7.39 -28.80 -19.20
N LEU A 33 -6.88 -28.38 -18.03
CA LEU A 33 -7.68 -28.04 -16.85
C LEU A 33 -8.04 -26.54 -16.84
N ASP A 34 -8.89 -26.10 -17.78
CA ASP A 34 -9.24 -24.68 -18.02
C ASP A 34 -9.63 -23.88 -16.77
N VAL A 35 -10.43 -24.48 -15.87
CA VAL A 35 -10.93 -23.82 -14.66
C VAL A 35 -9.77 -23.56 -13.69
N LEU A 36 -8.93 -24.57 -13.47
CA LEU A 36 -7.77 -24.47 -12.58
C LEU A 36 -6.70 -23.55 -13.17
N PHE A 37 -6.54 -23.53 -14.49
CA PHE A 37 -5.68 -22.60 -15.20
C PHE A 37 -6.07 -21.13 -14.92
N ASN A 38 -7.34 -20.79 -15.09
CA ASN A 38 -7.84 -19.43 -14.83
C ASN A 38 -7.72 -19.05 -13.35
N LEU A 39 -8.02 -19.98 -12.43
CA LEU A 39 -7.88 -19.76 -11.00
C LEU A 39 -6.41 -19.51 -10.60
N ALA A 40 -5.48 -20.33 -11.12
CA ALA A 40 -4.06 -20.18 -10.87
C ALA A 40 -3.52 -18.84 -11.38
N LYS A 41 -3.95 -18.40 -12.58
CA LYS A 41 -3.63 -17.06 -13.11
C LYS A 41 -4.14 -15.93 -12.23
N LEU A 42 -5.39 -16.02 -11.78
CA LEU A 42 -5.98 -14.98 -10.92
C LEU A 42 -5.21 -14.86 -9.60
N LEU A 43 -4.87 -15.99 -8.98
CA LEU A 43 -4.05 -16.04 -7.77
C LEU A 43 -2.63 -15.50 -8.02
N ALA A 44 -2.00 -15.89 -9.13
CA ALA A 44 -0.66 -15.42 -9.50
C ALA A 44 -0.62 -13.89 -9.68
N LEU A 45 -1.57 -13.33 -10.42
CA LEU A 45 -1.68 -11.88 -10.64
C LEU A 45 -1.99 -11.14 -9.33
N THR A 46 -2.81 -11.73 -8.46
CA THR A 46 -3.08 -11.16 -7.13
C THR A 46 -1.81 -11.12 -6.28
N ALA A 47 -1.07 -12.23 -6.20
CA ALA A 47 0.19 -12.30 -5.47
C ALA A 47 1.23 -11.34 -6.04
N LEU A 48 1.30 -11.22 -7.37
CA LEU A 48 2.19 -10.27 -8.04
C LEU A 48 1.81 -8.83 -7.74
N GLY A 49 0.52 -8.49 -7.69
CA GLY A 49 0.04 -7.15 -7.32
C GLY A 49 0.41 -6.81 -5.88
N PHE A 50 0.25 -7.74 -4.95
CA PHE A 50 0.64 -7.56 -3.55
C PHE A 50 2.16 -7.45 -3.39
N TRP A 51 2.93 -8.27 -4.12
CA TRP A 51 4.38 -8.15 -4.14
C TRP A 51 4.83 -6.82 -4.75
N PHE A 52 4.21 -6.37 -5.84
CA PHE A 52 4.56 -5.11 -6.50
C PHE A 52 4.30 -3.91 -5.58
N LEU A 53 3.26 -3.98 -4.74
CA LEU A 53 3.01 -2.98 -3.72
C LEU A 53 4.21 -2.83 -2.77
N SER A 54 5.00 -3.87 -2.49
CA SER A 54 6.13 -3.79 -1.55
C SER A 54 7.16 -2.70 -1.93
N TYR A 55 7.28 -2.37 -3.22
CA TYR A 55 8.12 -1.29 -3.72
C TYR A 55 7.60 0.12 -3.40
N PHE A 56 6.35 0.25 -2.97
CA PHE A 56 5.72 1.55 -2.79
C PHE A 56 6.06 2.07 -1.41
N GLU A 57 6.91 3.09 -1.36
CA GLU A 57 7.30 3.73 -0.11
C GLU A 57 6.21 4.66 0.44
N THR A 58 5.41 5.25 -0.45
CA THR A 58 4.36 6.21 -0.11
C THR A 58 3.12 5.98 -0.94
N VAL A 59 1.95 6.40 -0.42
CA VAL A 59 0.67 6.36 -1.16
C VAL A 59 0.71 7.20 -2.44
N ALA A 60 1.63 8.17 -2.54
CA ALA A 60 1.79 9.01 -3.73
C ALA A 60 2.16 8.18 -4.97
N TRP A 61 2.91 7.08 -4.82
CA TRP A 61 3.18 6.15 -5.91
C TRP A 61 1.90 5.49 -6.44
N ALA A 62 1.02 5.06 -5.54
CA ALA A 62 -0.28 4.50 -5.94
C ALA A 62 -1.17 5.53 -6.63
N VAL A 63 -1.19 6.77 -6.15
CA VAL A 63 -1.94 7.86 -6.80
C VAL A 63 -1.35 8.19 -8.17
N LEU A 64 -0.03 8.25 -8.30
CA LEU A 64 0.64 8.51 -9.57
C LEU A 64 0.29 7.44 -10.61
N ILE A 65 0.37 6.17 -10.20
CA ILE A 65 0.03 5.03 -11.04
C ILE A 65 -1.45 5.05 -11.43
N ALA A 66 -2.35 5.29 -10.47
CA ALA A 66 -3.78 5.46 -10.73
C ALA A 66 -4.10 6.66 -11.63
N ALA A 67 -3.27 7.70 -11.63
CA ALA A 67 -3.43 8.84 -12.52
C ALA A 67 -2.92 8.58 -13.94
N ILE A 68 -1.87 7.77 -14.10
CA ILE A 68 -1.23 7.50 -15.40
C ILE A 68 -1.96 6.41 -16.17
N ILE A 69 -2.30 5.30 -15.51
CA ILE A 69 -2.83 4.10 -16.17
C ILE A 69 -4.08 4.37 -17.02
N PRO A 70 -5.10 5.14 -16.56
CA PRO A 70 -6.29 5.41 -17.36
C PRO A 70 -5.95 6.00 -18.73
N TRP A 71 -4.91 6.83 -18.80
CA TRP A 71 -4.44 7.39 -20.08
C TRP A 71 -3.75 6.35 -20.93
N VAL A 72 -2.88 5.53 -20.34
CA VAL A 72 -2.19 4.44 -21.07
C VAL A 72 -3.21 3.47 -21.66
N ASP A 73 -4.23 3.10 -20.88
CA ASP A 73 -5.31 2.22 -21.29
C ASP A 73 -6.16 2.84 -22.40
N ALA A 74 -6.63 4.08 -22.22
CA ALA A 74 -7.41 4.78 -23.23
C ALA A 74 -6.63 5.01 -24.54
N LEU A 75 -5.34 5.34 -24.46
CA LEU A 75 -4.47 5.49 -25.63
C LEU A 75 -4.19 4.14 -26.31
N SER A 76 -4.05 3.07 -25.53
CA SER A 76 -3.84 1.71 -26.04
C SER A 76 -5.07 1.23 -26.80
N VAL A 77 -6.26 1.47 -26.27
CA VAL A 77 -7.54 1.17 -26.93
C VAL A 77 -7.71 2.02 -28.19
N TRP A 78 -7.50 3.35 -28.10
CA TRP A 78 -7.77 4.27 -29.20
C TRP A 78 -6.83 4.09 -30.40
N ARG A 79 -5.57 3.72 -30.16
CA ARG A 79 -4.63 3.44 -31.26
C ARG A 79 -5.01 2.20 -32.07
N GLY A 80 -5.97 1.39 -31.60
CA GLY A 80 -6.29 0.11 -32.19
C GLY A 80 -5.08 -0.84 -32.16
N PRO A 81 -5.25 -2.11 -32.52
CA PRO A 81 -4.11 -3.00 -32.67
C PRO A 81 -3.16 -2.34 -33.65
N THR A 82 -1.95 -1.98 -33.22
CA THR A 82 -0.89 -1.70 -34.16
C THR A 82 -0.85 -2.92 -35.07
N GLU A 83 -1.18 -2.71 -36.35
CA GLU A 83 -1.21 -3.71 -37.42
C GLU A 83 0.15 -4.44 -37.57
N TYR A 84 1.15 -3.98 -36.80
CA TYR A 84 2.48 -4.54 -36.63
C TYR A 84 2.62 -5.65 -35.56
N VAL A 85 1.69 -5.81 -34.60
CA VAL A 85 1.75 -6.86 -33.56
C VAL A 85 0.78 -8.01 -33.84
N VAL A 86 -0.18 -7.81 -34.75
CA VAL A 86 -1.22 -8.81 -35.10
C VAL A 86 -0.72 -9.87 -36.09
N SER A 87 0.43 -9.68 -36.74
CA SER A 87 0.97 -10.61 -37.73
C SER A 87 1.79 -11.78 -37.15
N GLU A 88 2.42 -11.66 -35.97
CA GLU A 88 3.39 -12.67 -35.51
C GLU A 88 3.05 -13.45 -34.22
N GLN A 89 2.12 -13.00 -33.34
CA GLN A 89 1.94 -13.66 -32.02
C GLN A 89 0.48 -13.78 -31.51
N ARG A 90 -0.47 -14.23 -32.35
CA ARG A 90 -1.86 -14.50 -31.89
C ARG A 90 -1.95 -15.52 -30.74
N GLY A 91 -1.08 -16.53 -30.70
CA GLY A 91 -1.15 -17.60 -29.71
C GLY A 91 -0.85 -17.19 -28.26
N LEU A 92 -0.09 -16.10 -28.03
CA LEU A 92 0.30 -15.69 -26.68
C LEU A 92 -0.70 -14.74 -26.00
N LEU A 93 -1.54 -14.05 -26.79
CA LEU A 93 -2.54 -13.08 -26.29
C LEU A 93 -3.82 -13.77 -25.80
N GLU A 94 -4.26 -14.83 -26.48
CA GLU A 94 -5.44 -15.61 -26.08
C GLU A 94 -5.20 -16.37 -24.77
N ASP A 95 -3.97 -16.84 -24.53
CA ASP A 95 -3.57 -17.55 -23.31
C ASP A 95 -3.54 -16.74 -22.03
N VAL A 96 -3.34 -15.43 -22.17
CA VAL A 96 -3.02 -14.56 -21.04
C VAL A 96 -4.29 -13.94 -20.46
N SER A 97 -5.38 -13.94 -21.23
CA SER A 97 -6.68 -13.40 -20.85
C SER A 97 -7.48 -14.34 -19.92
N ILE A 98 -8.20 -13.82 -18.91
CA ILE A 98 -9.01 -14.64 -17.99
C ILE A 98 -10.47 -14.54 -18.44
N GLY A 99 -10.98 -15.59 -19.07
CA GLY A 99 -12.37 -15.67 -19.51
C GLY A 99 -13.30 -16.16 -18.40
N PHE A 100 -14.25 -15.33 -17.98
CA PHE A 100 -15.36 -15.80 -17.16
C PHE A 100 -16.46 -16.36 -18.08
N ARG A 101 -16.79 -17.66 -17.93
CA ARG A 101 -17.87 -18.31 -18.69
C ARG A 101 -19.22 -17.88 -18.13
N ILE A 102 -20.07 -17.27 -18.94
CA ILE A 102 -21.47 -16.95 -18.61
C ILE A 102 -22.33 -18.16 -19.03
N PRO A 103 -23.16 -18.74 -18.15
CA PRO A 103 -24.06 -19.83 -18.53
C PRO A 103 -25.17 -19.31 -19.45
N GLY A 104 -25.23 -19.78 -20.71
CA GLY A 104 -26.41 -19.62 -21.57
C GLY A 104 -26.20 -19.04 -22.98
N GLU A 105 -25.00 -18.58 -23.36
CA GLU A 105 -24.74 -18.02 -24.70
C GLU A 105 -23.76 -18.88 -25.53
N PRO A 106 -23.90 -18.90 -26.88
CA PRO A 106 -23.03 -19.66 -27.76
C PRO A 106 -21.60 -19.11 -27.68
N THR A 107 -20.66 -20.01 -27.35
CA THR A 107 -19.18 -20.10 -27.49
C THR A 107 -18.27 -18.86 -27.66
N SER A 108 -18.77 -17.65 -27.96
CA SER A 108 -17.99 -16.48 -28.38
C SER A 108 -18.10 -15.27 -27.44
N ALA A 109 -18.91 -15.33 -26.39
CA ALA A 109 -19.11 -14.22 -25.43
C ALA A 109 -18.44 -14.51 -24.07
N SER A 110 -17.13 -14.81 -24.07
CA SER A 110 -16.37 -14.79 -22.82
C SER A 110 -16.13 -13.34 -22.42
N ALA A 111 -16.64 -12.92 -21.26
CA ALA A 111 -16.24 -11.66 -20.65
C ALA A 111 -14.78 -11.81 -20.21
N THR A 112 -13.87 -11.32 -21.06
CA THR A 112 -12.44 -11.52 -20.92
C THR A 112 -11.85 -10.35 -20.14
N LEU A 113 -11.43 -10.61 -18.91
CA LEU A 113 -10.68 -9.64 -18.10
C LEU A 113 -9.19 -9.72 -18.46
N GLY A 114 -8.59 -8.56 -18.70
CA GLY A 114 -7.17 -8.46 -18.97
C GLY A 114 -6.35 -8.77 -17.71
N PRO A 115 -5.16 -9.38 -17.85
CA PRO A 115 -4.23 -9.50 -16.73
C PRO A 115 -3.91 -8.17 -16.04
N PRO A 116 -3.72 -7.06 -16.76
CA PRO A 116 -3.51 -5.75 -16.14
C PRO A 116 -4.67 -5.35 -15.22
N ASP A 117 -5.92 -5.64 -15.59
CA ASP A 117 -7.10 -5.27 -14.80
C ASP A 117 -7.06 -5.96 -13.43
N VAL A 118 -6.79 -7.27 -13.41
CA VAL A 118 -6.68 -8.06 -12.18
C VAL A 118 -5.49 -7.61 -11.33
N LEU A 119 -4.34 -7.38 -11.97
CA LEU A 119 -3.13 -6.91 -11.30
C LEU A 119 -3.34 -5.56 -10.62
N PHE A 120 -3.90 -4.58 -11.34
CA PHE A 120 -4.14 -3.24 -10.80
C PHE A 120 -5.27 -3.20 -9.78
N PHE A 121 -6.31 -4.03 -9.97
CA PHE A 121 -7.34 -4.21 -8.95
C PHE A 121 -6.73 -4.73 -7.64
N ALA A 122 -5.88 -5.77 -7.71
CA ALA A 122 -5.18 -6.29 -6.53
C ALA A 122 -4.24 -5.28 -5.90
N LEU A 123 -3.45 -4.59 -6.72
CA LEU A 123 -2.53 -3.54 -6.29
C LEU A 123 -3.25 -2.42 -5.54
N PHE A 124 -4.32 -1.85 -6.10
CA PHE A 124 -5.02 -0.73 -5.48
C PHE A 124 -5.81 -1.15 -4.24
N LEU A 125 -6.37 -2.35 -4.22
CA LEU A 125 -7.04 -2.85 -3.02
C LEU A 125 -6.03 -3.09 -1.88
N ALA A 126 -4.87 -3.65 -2.18
CA ALA A 126 -3.79 -3.81 -1.20
C ALA A 126 -3.18 -2.47 -0.80
N ALA A 127 -3.08 -1.49 -1.71
CA ALA A 127 -2.66 -0.14 -1.36
C ALA A 127 -3.66 0.52 -0.40
N ALA A 128 -4.97 0.30 -0.62
CA ALA A 128 -5.99 0.80 0.29
C ALA A 128 -5.84 0.21 1.69
N ASP A 129 -5.53 -1.08 1.80
CA ASP A 129 -5.28 -1.76 3.07
C ASP A 129 -3.99 -1.24 3.74
N ARG A 130 -2.88 -1.27 3.00
CA ARG A 130 -1.55 -0.88 3.50
C ARG A 130 -1.48 0.57 3.98
N PHE A 131 -2.18 1.48 3.29
CA PHE A 131 -2.12 2.92 3.60
C PHE A 131 -3.32 3.40 4.44
N GLY A 132 -4.10 2.49 5.04
CA GLY A 132 -5.21 2.85 5.94
C GLY A 132 -6.34 3.62 5.24
N LEU A 133 -6.60 3.31 3.97
CA LEU A 133 -7.69 3.90 3.19
C LEU A 133 -8.99 3.07 3.36
N ARG A 134 -10.06 3.45 2.64
CA ARG A 134 -11.36 2.79 2.75
C ARG A 134 -11.42 1.52 1.90
N VAL A 135 -10.85 0.42 2.37
CA VAL A 135 -10.78 -0.86 1.65
C VAL A 135 -12.14 -1.33 1.11
N ALA A 136 -13.17 -1.40 1.95
CA ALA A 136 -14.50 -1.90 1.54
C ALA A 136 -15.14 -1.02 0.45
N TRP A 137 -15.07 0.30 0.59
CA TRP A 137 -15.59 1.24 -0.40
C TRP A 137 -14.79 1.24 -1.69
N THR A 138 -13.47 1.06 -1.61
CA THR A 138 -12.58 0.88 -2.76
C THR A 138 -12.98 -0.38 -3.54
N TRP A 139 -13.17 -1.50 -2.84
CA TRP A 139 -13.59 -2.75 -3.44
C TRP A 139 -14.95 -2.63 -4.13
N LEU A 140 -15.95 -2.04 -3.45
CA LEU A 140 -17.28 -1.83 -4.00
C LEU A 140 -17.25 -0.92 -5.23
N ALA A 141 -16.51 0.19 -5.17
CA ALA A 141 -16.42 1.15 -6.27
C ALA A 141 -15.68 0.57 -7.48
N MET A 142 -14.54 -0.09 -7.29
CA MET A 142 -13.82 -0.76 -8.38
C MET A 142 -14.65 -1.87 -9.01
N THR A 143 -15.28 -2.72 -8.19
CA THR A 143 -16.13 -3.83 -8.71
C THR A 143 -17.35 -3.28 -9.45
N GLY A 144 -17.99 -2.25 -8.91
CA GLY A 144 -19.16 -1.61 -9.52
C GLY A 144 -18.84 -0.93 -10.85
N LEU A 145 -17.76 -0.14 -10.91
CA LEU A 145 -17.35 0.54 -12.14
C LEU A 145 -16.82 -0.44 -13.20
N LEU A 146 -16.08 -1.47 -12.79
CA LEU A 146 -15.63 -2.53 -13.70
C LEU A 146 -16.81 -3.35 -14.23
N GLY A 147 -17.78 -3.68 -13.37
CA GLY A 147 -19.03 -4.32 -13.79
C GLY A 147 -19.83 -3.45 -14.76
N ALA A 148 -19.94 -2.15 -14.49
CA ALA A 148 -20.64 -1.21 -15.37
C ALA A 148 -19.96 -1.08 -16.74
N THR A 149 -18.62 -1.05 -16.78
CA THR A 149 -17.87 -1.03 -18.06
C THR A 149 -18.06 -2.31 -18.86
N LEU A 150 -18.09 -3.48 -18.21
CA LEU A 150 -18.42 -4.75 -18.88
C LEU A 150 -19.84 -4.77 -19.45
N VAL A 151 -20.85 -4.30 -18.68
CA VAL A 151 -22.23 -4.20 -19.15
C VAL A 151 -22.36 -3.24 -20.33
N LEU A 152 -21.68 -2.09 -20.27
CA LEU A 152 -21.63 -1.14 -21.38
C LEU A 152 -20.97 -1.74 -22.62
N ALA A 153 -19.85 -2.46 -22.46
CA ALA A 153 -19.18 -3.12 -23.56
C ALA A 153 -20.10 -4.16 -24.24
N ALA A 154 -20.83 -4.95 -23.44
CA ALA A 154 -21.75 -5.96 -23.92
C ALA A 154 -23.02 -5.39 -24.58
N THR A 155 -23.45 -4.19 -24.19
CA THR A 155 -24.72 -3.59 -24.69
C THR A 155 -24.53 -2.60 -25.84
N THR A 156 -23.33 -2.07 -26.04
CA THR A 156 -23.06 -1.03 -27.05
C THR A 156 -22.31 -1.54 -28.28
N ASP A 157 -21.95 -2.83 -28.33
CA ASP A 157 -21.11 -3.45 -29.38
C ASP A 157 -19.79 -2.70 -29.66
N VAL A 158 -19.35 -1.82 -28.76
CA VAL A 158 -18.08 -1.10 -28.86
C VAL A 158 -16.97 -2.06 -28.41
N ALA A 159 -16.22 -2.58 -29.38
CA ALA A 159 -15.05 -3.40 -29.11
C ALA A 159 -13.98 -2.57 -28.35
N GLY A 160 -13.62 -3.02 -27.15
CA GLY A 160 -12.42 -2.55 -26.44
C GLY A 160 -12.60 -1.36 -25.51
N LEU A 161 -13.71 -1.23 -24.77
CA LEU A 161 -13.80 -0.15 -23.76
C LEU A 161 -12.64 -0.23 -22.73
N PRO A 162 -11.99 0.89 -22.41
CA PRO A 162 -10.88 0.92 -21.46
C PRO A 162 -11.39 0.59 -20.05
N ALA A 163 -10.94 -0.53 -19.49
CA ALA A 163 -11.37 -1.05 -18.19
C ALA A 163 -10.55 -0.48 -17.03
N LEU A 164 -9.30 -0.09 -17.26
CA LEU A 164 -8.43 0.43 -16.21
C LEU A 164 -8.85 1.81 -15.67
N PRO A 165 -9.46 2.73 -16.45
CA PRO A 165 -10.11 3.92 -15.90
C PRO A 165 -11.13 3.57 -14.81
N ALA A 166 -11.95 2.54 -15.00
CA ALA A 166 -12.95 2.14 -14.03
C ALA A 166 -12.31 1.71 -12.71
N VAL A 167 -11.23 0.92 -12.78
CA VAL A 167 -10.46 0.48 -11.62
C VAL A 167 -9.77 1.67 -10.92
N ALA A 168 -9.12 2.56 -11.68
CA ALA A 168 -8.45 3.72 -11.13
C ALA A 168 -9.42 4.70 -10.44
N PHE A 169 -10.55 5.03 -11.08
CA PHE A 169 -11.57 5.88 -10.46
C PHE A 169 -12.22 5.20 -9.26
N GLY A 170 -12.43 3.88 -9.32
CA GLY A 170 -12.92 3.10 -8.19
C GLY A 170 -11.97 3.10 -7.00
N PHE A 171 -10.67 3.31 -7.21
CA PHE A 171 -9.70 3.53 -6.14
C PHE A 171 -9.66 4.99 -5.67
N LEU A 172 -9.63 5.96 -6.59
CA LEU A 172 -9.42 7.36 -6.26
C LEU A 172 -10.64 8.01 -5.59
N LEU A 173 -11.84 7.77 -6.11
CA LEU A 173 -13.06 8.44 -5.66
C LEU A 173 -13.42 8.16 -4.19
N PRO A 174 -13.52 6.91 -3.73
CA PRO A 174 -13.88 6.63 -2.33
C PRO A 174 -12.80 7.07 -1.34
N ASN A 175 -11.59 7.35 -1.81
CA ASN A 175 -10.44 7.71 -0.97
C ASN A 175 -9.99 9.17 -1.17
N ALA A 176 -10.68 9.97 -1.97
CA ALA A 176 -10.21 11.28 -2.41
C ALA A 176 -9.82 12.20 -1.24
N ASP A 177 -10.61 12.24 -0.17
CA ASP A 177 -10.35 13.03 1.02
C ASP A 177 -9.15 12.52 1.83
N LEU A 178 -9.00 11.19 1.98
CA LEU A 178 -7.87 10.56 2.67
C LEU A 178 -6.57 10.72 1.89
N LEU A 179 -6.62 10.48 0.57
CA LEU A 179 -5.50 10.70 -0.34
C LEU A 179 -5.08 12.16 -0.32
N TRP A 180 -6.03 13.10 -0.37
CA TRP A 180 -5.75 14.53 -0.29
C TRP A 180 -5.11 14.92 1.04
N ARG A 181 -5.59 14.37 2.17
CA ARG A 181 -4.94 14.56 3.48
C ARG A 181 -3.53 13.97 3.50
N ALA A 182 -3.33 12.77 2.97
CA ALA A 182 -2.02 12.11 2.92
C ALA A 182 -1.02 12.87 2.01
N LEU A 183 -1.47 13.33 0.85
CA LEU A 183 -0.70 14.15 -0.09
C LEU A 183 -0.37 15.52 0.50
N ARG A 184 -1.31 16.17 1.21
CA ARG A 184 -1.03 17.44 1.90
C ARG A 184 -0.08 17.26 3.09
N ARG A 185 -0.01 16.07 3.68
CA ARG A 185 0.95 15.71 4.73
C ARG A 185 2.36 15.38 4.19
N ARG A 186 2.57 15.36 2.86
CA ARG A 186 3.84 15.22 2.12
C ARG A 186 5.03 14.76 3.01
N GLY A 187 5.13 13.44 3.21
CA GLY A 187 6.35 12.78 3.70
C GLY A 187 6.70 12.94 5.18
N ARG A 188 5.96 13.76 5.94
CA ARG A 188 6.27 14.02 7.34
C ARG A 188 5.30 13.25 8.21
N ALA A 189 5.64 11.99 8.52
CA ALA A 189 4.95 11.32 9.60
C ALA A 189 5.10 12.23 10.84
N PRO A 190 3.99 12.74 11.41
CA PRO A 190 4.08 13.59 12.58
C PRO A 190 4.67 12.75 13.71
N VAL A 191 5.81 13.20 14.20
CA VAL A 191 6.53 12.58 15.30
C VAL A 191 6.33 13.43 16.53
N ARG A 192 5.97 12.78 17.63
CA ARG A 192 6.07 13.41 18.94
C ARG A 192 7.31 12.84 19.62
N ILE A 193 8.28 13.71 19.90
CA ILE A 193 9.41 13.38 20.74
C ILE A 193 9.03 13.82 22.14
N TYR A 194 8.73 12.86 23.00
CA TYR A 194 8.43 13.10 24.41
C TYR A 194 9.57 12.54 25.24
N GLY A 195 10.08 13.26 26.23
CA GLY A 195 11.09 12.71 27.14
C GLY A 195 11.54 13.66 28.21
N ARG A 196 12.31 13.14 29.17
CA ARG A 196 12.95 13.92 30.23
C ARG A 196 14.40 13.46 30.37
N THR A 197 15.29 14.42 30.52
CA THR A 197 16.67 14.26 30.99
C THR A 197 16.82 15.00 32.33
N ASP A 198 17.96 14.80 33.01
CA ASP A 198 18.25 15.43 34.31
C ASP A 198 18.25 16.96 34.18
N ALA A 199 18.52 17.44 32.96
CA ALA A 199 18.61 18.84 32.63
C ALA A 199 17.32 19.44 32.03
N ALA A 200 16.46 18.65 31.36
CA ALA A 200 15.33 19.20 30.62
C ALA A 200 14.20 18.20 30.29
N MET A 201 12.97 18.73 30.21
CA MET A 201 11.82 18.03 29.64
C MET A 201 11.64 18.43 28.18
N PHE A 202 11.46 17.43 27.30
CA PHE A 202 11.23 17.60 25.87
C PHE A 202 9.81 17.14 25.51
N ASP A 203 9.03 18.03 24.92
CA ASP A 203 7.73 17.71 24.31
C ASP A 203 7.68 18.40 22.94
N LEU A 204 8.28 17.73 21.96
CA LEU A 204 8.57 18.31 20.66
C LEU A 204 7.69 17.67 19.59
N ASP A 205 7.01 18.52 18.82
CA ASP A 205 6.48 18.10 17.54
C ASP A 205 7.61 18.11 16.51
N ALA A 206 7.76 17.00 15.80
CA ALA A 206 8.73 16.83 14.75
C ALA A 206 8.11 16.16 13.53
N ASP A 207 8.84 16.24 12.43
CA ASP A 207 8.42 15.75 11.14
C ASP A 207 9.50 14.79 10.63
N VAL A 208 9.11 13.55 10.25
CA VAL A 208 10.05 12.64 9.59
C VAL A 208 10.49 13.24 8.26
N LEU A 209 11.80 13.38 8.10
CA LEU A 209 12.43 13.76 6.83
C LEU A 209 12.87 12.52 6.04
N GLU A 210 13.40 11.51 6.73
CA GLU A 210 13.95 10.30 6.12
C GLU A 210 13.75 9.10 7.07
N ARG A 211 13.44 7.92 6.52
CA ARG A 211 13.28 6.69 7.28
C ARG A 211 13.95 5.52 6.54
N THR A 212 14.94 4.90 7.19
CA THR A 212 15.69 3.72 6.72
C THR A 212 15.60 2.61 7.76
N ALA A 213 16.02 1.38 7.42
CA ALA A 213 15.90 0.16 8.24
C ALA A 213 16.62 0.16 9.62
N GLY A 214 17.18 1.28 10.06
CA GLY A 214 17.70 1.47 11.42
C GLY A 214 17.97 2.93 11.75
N ARG A 215 17.38 3.86 10.99
CA ARG A 215 17.62 5.29 11.13
C ARG A 215 16.39 6.09 10.73
N ILE A 216 16.01 7.07 11.55
CA ILE A 216 15.01 8.08 11.22
C ILE A 216 15.65 9.46 11.37
N VAL A 217 15.52 10.31 10.36
CA VAL A 217 15.90 11.72 10.43
C VAL A 217 14.64 12.54 10.61
N LEU A 218 14.66 13.45 11.58
CA LEU A 218 13.54 14.27 12.02
C LEU A 218 13.93 15.74 11.97
N LEU A 219 12.93 16.58 11.73
CA LEU A 219 13.03 18.03 11.89
C LEU A 219 12.02 18.49 12.92
N THR A 220 12.48 19.09 14.02
CA THR A 220 11.57 19.66 15.02
C THR A 220 10.84 20.87 14.45
N ARG A 221 9.60 21.08 14.88
CA ARG A 221 8.77 22.23 14.50
C ARG A 221 9.00 23.47 15.38
N GLU A 222 9.98 23.41 16.27
CA GLU A 222 10.38 24.53 17.10
C GLU A 222 10.96 25.69 16.27
N ARG A 223 11.07 26.86 16.90
CA ARG A 223 11.78 28.01 16.34
C ARG A 223 12.93 28.39 17.28
N PRO A 224 14.19 28.18 16.88
CA PRO A 224 14.65 27.63 15.61
C PRO A 224 14.41 26.11 15.46
N PRO A 225 14.20 25.60 14.23
CA PRO A 225 14.03 24.17 13.99
C PRO A 225 15.34 23.44 14.23
N ARG A 226 15.27 22.25 14.84
CA ARG A 226 16.43 21.41 15.16
C ARG A 226 16.37 20.11 14.39
N ASN A 227 17.52 19.64 13.92
CA ASN A 227 17.64 18.30 13.39
C ASN A 227 17.73 17.30 14.53
N ALA A 228 16.97 16.21 14.42
CA ALA A 228 17.06 15.09 15.33
C ALA A 228 17.23 13.79 14.52
N THR A 229 18.14 12.92 14.93
CA THR A 229 18.37 11.63 14.28
C THR A 229 18.15 10.52 15.29
N VAL A 230 17.39 9.50 14.92
CA VAL A 230 17.17 8.32 15.74
C VAL A 230 17.80 7.14 15.03
N ALA A 231 18.86 6.58 15.60
CA ALA A 231 19.39 5.28 15.16
C ALA A 231 18.77 4.19 16.03
N PHE A 232 18.15 3.15 15.45
CA PHE A 232 17.44 2.13 16.23
C PHE A 232 17.63 0.72 15.65
N GLU A 233 17.63 -0.27 16.54
CA GLU A 233 17.48 -1.68 16.22
C GLU A 233 16.17 -2.16 16.86
N SER A 234 15.21 -2.58 16.03
CA SER A 234 13.85 -2.92 16.47
C SER A 234 13.14 -1.71 17.11
N GLU A 235 12.70 -1.80 18.36
CA GLU A 235 12.01 -0.70 19.06
C GLU A 235 12.96 0.18 19.88
N ARG A 236 14.23 -0.20 20.05
CA ARG A 236 15.19 0.54 20.90
C ARG A 236 16.18 1.30 20.03
N GLY A 237 16.49 2.53 20.41
CA GLY A 237 17.41 3.36 19.67
C GLY A 237 18.09 4.44 20.49
N ARG A 238 18.86 5.28 19.80
CA ARG A 238 19.50 6.47 20.30
C ARG A 238 19.03 7.69 19.51
N LEU A 239 18.49 8.66 20.21
CA LEU A 239 18.08 9.96 19.69
C LEU A 239 19.23 10.95 19.88
N THR A 240 19.75 11.48 18.79
CA THR A 240 20.73 12.58 18.77
C THR A 240 20.01 13.85 18.32
N LEU A 241 19.90 14.84 19.21
CA LEU A 241 19.54 16.22 18.82
C LEU A 241 20.81 17.02 18.53
N ALA A 242 20.73 17.97 17.61
CA ALA A 242 21.88 18.77 17.15
C ALA A 242 22.76 19.37 18.28
N ASP A 243 22.17 19.66 19.44
CA ASP A 243 22.84 20.33 20.57
C ASP A 243 22.82 19.50 21.87
N ALA A 244 22.52 18.19 21.81
CA ALA A 244 22.41 17.35 23.00
C ALA A 244 23.13 16.01 22.82
N GLU A 245 23.55 15.42 23.95
CA GLU A 245 24.11 14.08 23.94
C GLU A 245 23.09 13.04 23.46
N PRO A 246 23.53 11.94 22.81
CA PRO A 246 22.64 10.89 22.36
C PRO A 246 21.89 10.23 23.52
N LEU A 247 20.56 10.19 23.45
CA LEU A 247 19.70 9.66 24.49
C LEU A 247 19.13 8.29 24.09
N PRO A 248 19.09 7.30 24.99
CA PRO A 248 18.42 6.04 24.72
C PRO A 248 16.89 6.27 24.67
N VAL A 249 16.26 5.78 23.60
CA VAL A 249 14.84 5.97 23.32
C VAL A 249 14.17 4.69 22.87
N ARG A 250 12.88 4.56 23.14
CA ARG A 250 11.99 3.60 22.48
C ARG A 250 11.20 4.29 21.39
N VAL A 251 11.15 3.67 20.22
CA VAL A 251 10.43 4.14 19.05
C VAL A 251 9.15 3.33 18.93
N TYR A 252 8.01 4.01 19.10
CA TYR A 252 6.70 3.43 18.86
C TYR A 252 6.23 3.85 17.46
N ASP A 253 6.21 2.89 16.55
CA ASP A 253 5.68 3.06 15.20
C ASP A 253 4.18 2.77 15.21
N LEU A 254 3.38 3.83 15.08
CA LEU A 254 1.92 3.78 15.17
C LEU A 254 1.31 4.05 13.79
N PRO A 255 0.09 3.54 13.50
CA PRO A 255 -0.57 3.74 12.21
C PRO A 255 -0.63 5.21 11.74
N ASN A 256 -0.75 6.16 12.67
CA ASN A 256 -0.93 7.58 12.36
C ASN A 256 0.24 8.48 12.80
N GLY A 257 1.41 7.92 13.11
CA GLY A 257 2.60 8.71 13.45
C GLY A 257 3.65 7.94 14.25
N LEU A 258 4.68 8.65 14.70
CA LEU A 258 5.75 8.08 15.51
C LEU A 258 5.70 8.72 16.91
N VAL A 259 5.83 7.91 17.95
CA VAL A 259 6.08 8.41 19.30
C VAL A 259 7.47 7.93 19.71
N ILE A 260 8.36 8.88 20.01
CA ILE A 260 9.68 8.58 20.55
C ILE A 260 9.65 8.95 22.01
N ALA A 261 9.86 7.97 22.88
CA ALA A 261 9.94 8.16 24.31
C ALA A 261 11.33 7.75 24.82
N PRO A 262 11.88 8.35 25.87
CA PRO A 262 13.10 7.87 26.51
C PRO A 262 12.88 6.43 26.97
N TYR A 263 13.96 5.65 26.89
CA TYR A 263 14.00 4.31 27.43
C TYR A 263 15.25 4.20 28.27
N ASP A 264 15.06 4.11 29.59
CA ASP A 264 16.18 4.02 30.49
C ASP A 264 16.57 2.56 30.75
N GLU A 265 17.86 2.28 30.62
CA GLU A 265 18.47 1.07 31.20
C GLU A 265 19.14 1.38 32.56
N SER A 266 19.25 2.67 32.92
CA SER A 266 19.96 3.09 34.12
C SER A 266 19.01 3.27 35.31
N PRO A 267 19.20 2.54 36.43
CA PRO A 267 18.39 2.71 37.63
C PRO A 267 18.54 4.09 38.30
N ALA A 268 19.54 4.90 37.92
CA ALA A 268 19.80 6.20 38.55
C ALA A 268 18.67 7.22 38.35
N PHE A 269 17.95 7.16 37.22
CA PHE A 269 16.86 8.09 36.90
C PHE A 269 15.58 7.85 37.70
N VAL A 270 15.39 6.61 38.15
CA VAL A 270 14.18 6.18 38.87
C VAL A 270 14.18 6.68 40.32
N TYR A 271 15.35 7.03 40.87
CA TYR A 271 15.47 7.45 42.27
C TYR A 271 15.35 8.97 42.49
N ASP A 272 15.53 9.80 41.45
CA ASP A 272 15.41 11.27 41.56
C ASP A 272 14.05 11.83 41.12
N VAL A 273 13.18 11.01 40.51
CA VAL A 273 11.86 11.42 40.04
C VAL A 273 10.78 10.86 40.95
N HIS A 274 9.87 11.72 41.43
CA HIS A 274 8.79 11.31 42.31
C HIS A 274 7.90 10.24 41.62
N PRO A 275 7.48 9.16 42.30
CA PRO A 275 6.68 8.08 41.69
C PRO A 275 5.42 8.56 40.96
N GLU A 276 4.79 9.61 41.48
CA GLU A 276 3.61 10.24 40.86
C GLU A 276 3.91 10.90 39.51
N GLN A 277 5.12 11.42 39.33
CA GLN A 277 5.55 12.03 38.07
C GLN A 277 5.88 10.98 37.02
N LEU A 278 6.48 9.85 37.40
CA LEU A 278 6.66 8.68 36.54
C LEU A 278 5.31 8.17 36.02
N ALA A 279 4.32 8.03 36.91
CA ALA A 279 2.97 7.62 36.54
C ALA A 279 2.29 8.63 35.59
N ALA A 280 2.52 9.93 35.78
CA ALA A 280 2.00 10.97 34.88
C ALA A 280 2.64 10.93 33.49
N ASP A 281 3.95 10.64 33.41
CA ASP A 281 4.69 10.50 32.16
C ASP A 281 4.22 9.26 31.37
N ASP A 282 4.08 8.12 32.03
CA ASP A 282 3.52 6.90 31.44
C ASP A 282 2.10 7.12 30.93
N ALA A 283 1.25 7.78 31.73
CA ALA A 283 -0.11 8.12 31.32
C ALA A 283 -0.14 9.05 30.10
N LYS A 284 0.83 9.97 29.99
CA LYS A 284 0.96 10.86 28.84
C LYS A 284 1.43 10.10 27.59
N VAL A 285 2.39 9.19 27.72
CA VAL A 285 2.82 8.31 26.62
C VAL A 285 1.64 7.46 26.13
N GLU A 286 0.87 6.85 27.05
CA GLU A 286 -0.32 6.06 26.68
C GLU A 286 -1.43 6.91 26.05
N ARG A 287 -1.61 8.16 26.48
CA ARG A 287 -2.51 9.10 25.80
C ARG A 287 -2.04 9.39 24.37
N LEU A 288 -0.75 9.68 24.19
CA LEU A 288 -0.17 9.94 22.86
C LEU A 288 -0.26 8.72 21.94
N LYS A 289 -0.07 7.51 22.48
CA LYS A 289 -0.28 6.27 21.72
C LYS A 289 -1.72 6.15 21.24
N ARG A 290 -2.71 6.40 22.11
CA ARG A 290 -4.14 6.37 21.74
C ARG A 290 -4.54 7.44 20.73
N GLU A 291 -3.95 8.63 20.80
CA GLU A 291 -4.18 9.69 19.82
C GLU A 291 -3.60 9.35 18.42
N ARG A 292 -2.68 8.38 18.36
CA ARG A 292 -1.90 8.03 17.17
C ARG A 292 -2.11 6.59 16.67
N SER A 293 -2.80 5.75 17.43
CA SER A 293 -3.31 4.44 17.04
C SER A 293 -4.53 4.60 16.13
#